data_AF-A0A498KNI3-F1
#
_entry.id   AF-A0A498KNI3-F1
#
_cell.length_a   1.000
_cell.length_b   1.000
_cell.length_c   1.000
_cell.angle_alpha   90.00
_cell.angle_beta   90.00
_cell.angle_gamma   90.00
#
_symmetry.space_group_name_H-M   'P 1'
#
loop_
_entity.id
_entity.type
_entity.pdbx_description
1 polymer ?
#
loop_
_entity_poly.entity_id
_entity_poly.type
_entity_poly.pdbx_seq_one_letter_code
_entity_poly.pdbx_strand_id
1 'polypeptide(L)'
;MLQSKNEGRKKIIIIDIVVGYVNNKMLMDKKSIETQLMLDMLMMSTVTSKERSESEWEKIFLAAGFTHYNITHTLGLRSLIEVYL
;
A
#
# COMPACT_ATOMS: atom_id res chain seq x y z
N MET A 1 5.41 2.80 33.59
CA MET A 1 4.23 2.56 32.72
C MET A 1 4.48 3.26 31.40
N LEU A 2 4.80 2.50 30.35
CA LEU A 2 4.88 3.04 28.99
C LEU A 2 3.44 3.31 28.54
N GLN A 3 3.00 4.57 28.59
CA GLN A 3 1.77 4.95 27.91
C GLN A 3 1.95 4.64 26.42
N SER A 4 1.07 3.82 25.88
CA SER A 4 1.00 3.48 24.48
C SER A 4 0.83 4.77 23.67
N LYS A 5 1.84 5.16 22.91
CA LYS A 5 1.85 6.38 22.06
C LYS A 5 0.74 6.43 20.99
N ASN A 6 -0.13 5.42 20.93
CA ASN A 6 -1.08 5.18 19.85
C ASN A 6 -2.55 5.12 20.31
N GLU A 7 -2.86 5.19 21.60
CA GLU A 7 -4.24 5.32 22.08
C GLU A 7 -4.75 6.74 21.83
N GLY A 8 -5.18 7.01 20.59
CA GLY A 8 -5.84 8.27 20.23
C GLY A 8 -5.57 8.81 18.82
N ARG A 9 -4.60 8.28 18.07
CA ARG A 9 -4.41 8.68 16.66
C ARG A 9 -5.45 8.01 15.78
N LYS A 10 -6.35 8.82 15.20
CA LYS A 10 -7.23 8.36 14.12
C LYS A 10 -6.35 7.93 12.94
N LYS A 11 -6.51 6.67 12.53
CA LYS A 11 -5.82 6.11 11.36
C LYS A 11 -6.82 5.49 10.41
N ILE A 12 -6.51 5.55 9.12
CA ILE A 12 -7.20 4.79 8.07
C ILE A 12 -6.34 3.56 7.76
N ILE A 13 -6.99 2.41 7.62
CA ILE A 13 -6.35 1.17 7.18
C ILE A 13 -6.84 0.87 5.77
N ILE A 14 -5.91 0.68 4.85
CA ILE A 14 -6.15 0.23 3.48
C ILE A 14 -5.39 -1.09 3.30
N ILE A 15 -6.04 -2.09 2.71
CA ILE A 15 -5.40 -3.34 2.33
C ILE A 15 -5.50 -3.45 0.82
N ASP A 16 -4.39 -3.20 0.13
CA ASP A 16 -4.38 -3.16 -1.32
C ASP A 16 -3.01 -3.50 -1.91
N ILE A 17 -2.94 -3.73 -3.22
CA ILE A 17 -1.67 -3.99 -3.90
C ILE A 17 -0.91 -2.67 -4.02
N VAL A 18 0.39 -2.74 -3.71
CA VAL A 18 1.34 -1.67 -3.96
C VAL A 18 2.31 -2.18 -5.02
N VAL A 19 2.12 -1.75 -6.26
CA VAL A 19 2.82 -2.28 -7.43
C VAL A 19 4.29 -1.91 -7.39
N GLY A 20 5.14 -2.88 -7.74
CA GLY A 20 6.57 -2.62 -7.97
C GLY A 20 7.34 -2.38 -6.69
N TYR A 21 6.81 -2.80 -5.53
CA TYR A 21 7.56 -2.76 -4.28
C TYR A 21 8.79 -3.67 -4.35
N VAL A 22 9.96 -3.09 -4.10
CA VAL A 22 11.24 -3.79 -3.99
C VAL A 22 11.77 -3.55 -2.58
N ASN A 23 11.72 -4.56 -1.71
CA ASN A 23 12.35 -4.46 -0.39
C ASN A 23 13.85 -4.72 -0.52
N ASN A 24 14.68 -3.89 0.11
CA ASN A 24 16.14 -4.06 0.18
C ASN A 24 16.58 -5.35 0.90
N LYS A 25 15.65 -6.12 1.49
CA LYS A 25 15.91 -7.37 2.22
C LYS A 25 15.35 -8.63 1.56
N MET A 26 14.46 -8.49 0.57
CA MET A 26 13.90 -9.58 -0.21
C MET A 26 13.22 -8.96 -1.43
N LEU A 27 13.79 -9.17 -2.63
CA LEU A 27 13.07 -8.92 -3.87
C LEU A 27 11.82 -9.79 -3.85
N MET A 28 10.65 -9.19 -4.10
CA MET A 28 9.47 -9.97 -4.47
C MET A 28 9.88 -10.87 -5.63
N ASP A 29 9.55 -12.16 -5.57
CA ASP A 29 9.96 -13.06 -6.64
C ASP A 29 9.31 -12.64 -7.97
N LYS A 30 9.96 -12.98 -9.08
CA LYS A 30 9.51 -12.57 -10.42
C LYS A 30 8.03 -12.93 -10.68
N LYS A 31 7.55 -14.07 -10.19
CA LYS A 31 6.15 -14.48 -10.41
C LYS A 31 5.18 -13.60 -9.63
N SER A 32 5.54 -13.18 -8.42
CA SER A 32 4.74 -12.23 -7.64
C SER A 32 4.60 -10.88 -8.37
N ILE A 33 5.70 -10.37 -8.94
CA ILE A 33 5.68 -9.14 -9.75
C ILE A 33 4.80 -9.31 -10.98
N GLU A 34 4.98 -10.40 -11.73
CA GLU A 34 4.14 -10.72 -12.90
C GLU A 34 2.65 -10.80 -12.51
N THR A 35 2.34 -11.41 -11.36
CA THR A 35 0.95 -11.53 -10.88
C THR A 35 0.36 -10.18 -10.48
N GLN A 36 1.12 -9.29 -9.83
CA GLN A 36 0.66 -7.93 -9.53
C GLN A 36 0.33 -7.16 -10.82
N LEU A 37 1.18 -7.25 -11.84
CA LEU A 37 0.93 -6.61 -13.14
C LEU A 37 -0.29 -7.21 -13.85
N MET A 38 -0.50 -8.53 -13.75
CA MET A 38 -1.72 -9.17 -14.26
C MET A 38 -2.97 -8.65 -13.54
N LEU A 39 -2.91 -8.45 -12.22
CA LEU A 39 -4.02 -7.88 -11.45
C LEU A 39 -4.28 -6.42 -11.84
N ASP A 40 -3.23 -5.62 -12.08
CA ASP A 40 -3.38 -4.25 -12.57
C ASP A 40 -4.14 -4.19 -13.91
N MET A 41 -3.74 -5.03 -14.88
CA MET A 41 -4.46 -5.16 -16.16
C MET A 41 -5.91 -5.66 -15.96
N LEU A 42 -6.14 -6.56 -15.02
CA LEU A 42 -7.48 -7.04 -14.69
C LEU A 42 -8.36 -5.92 -14.14
N MET A 43 -7.84 -5.10 -13.22
CA MET A 43 -8.58 -3.96 -12.65
C MET A 43 -8.90 -2.90 -13.70
N MET A 44 -7.96 -2.63 -14.61
CA MET A 44 -8.18 -1.72 -15.73
C MET A 44 -9.28 -2.21 -16.67
N SER A 45 -9.29 -3.51 -16.98
CA SER A 45 -10.27 -4.08 -17.91
C SER A 45 -11.66 -4.29 -17.31
N THR A 46 -11.76 -4.54 -16.00
CA THR A 46 -13.03 -4.94 -15.36
C THR A 46 -13.76 -3.80 -14.66
N VAL A 47 -13.04 -2.88 -14.02
CA VAL A 47 -13.64 -1.85 -13.15
C VAL A 47 -13.11 -0.44 -13.44
N THR A 48 -12.39 -0.25 -14.55
CA THR A 48 -11.78 1.04 -14.92
C THR A 48 -10.93 1.63 -13.79
N SER A 49 -10.27 0.75 -13.02
CA SER A 49 -9.37 1.09 -11.92
C SER A 49 -7.95 0.62 -12.26
N LYS A 50 -7.00 0.91 -11.38
CA LYS A 50 -5.65 0.36 -11.46
C LYS A 50 -5.11 0.13 -10.06
N GLU A 51 -4.15 -0.78 -9.97
CA GLU A 51 -3.29 -0.89 -8.81
C GLU A 51 -2.28 0.27 -8.82
N ARG A 52 -1.80 0.68 -7.65
CA ARG A 52 -0.99 1.90 -7.51
C ARG A 52 0.40 1.60 -7.01
N SER A 53 1.39 2.36 -7.48
CA SER A 53 2.70 2.38 -6.85
C SER A 53 2.64 3.12 -5.50
N GLU A 54 3.67 2.96 -4.68
CA GLU A 54 3.78 3.71 -3.42
C GLU A 54 3.75 5.23 -3.65
N SER A 55 4.45 5.72 -4.69
CA SER A 55 4.48 7.15 -5.03
C SER A 55 3.12 7.70 -5.48
N GLU A 56 2.23 6.87 -6.01
CA GLU A 56 0.86 7.27 -6.35
C GLU A 56 -0.04 7.30 -5.12
N TRP A 57 0.13 6.33 -4.21
CA TRP A 57 -0.52 6.34 -2.91
C TRP A 57 -0.12 7.57 -2.09
N GLU A 58 1.17 7.88 -2.01
CA GLU A 58 1.70 9.06 -1.33
C GLU A 58 1.03 10.34 -1.83
N LYS A 59 0.92 10.53 -3.15
CA LYS A 59 0.24 11.69 -3.74
C LYS A 59 -1.22 11.80 -3.30
N ILE A 60 -1.94 10.68 -3.24
CA ILE A 60 -3.34 10.65 -2.78
C ILE A 60 -3.43 11.03 -1.31
N PHE A 61 -2.56 10.48 -0.47
CA PHE A 61 -2.56 10.77 0.97
C PHE A 61 -2.26 12.24 1.24
N LEU A 62 -1.24 12.79 0.58
CA LEU A 62 -0.89 14.21 0.68
C LEU A 62 -2.04 15.11 0.19
N ALA A 63 -2.65 14.78 -0.96
CA ALA A 63 -3.79 15.54 -1.48
C ALA A 63 -5.03 15.48 -0.58
N ALA A 64 -5.22 14.38 0.16
CA ALA A 64 -6.28 14.22 1.14
C ALA A 64 -5.98 14.86 2.52
N GLY A 65 -4.79 15.46 2.69
CA GLY A 65 -4.41 16.16 3.92
C GLY A 65 -3.79 15.27 5.00
N PHE A 66 -3.43 14.03 4.68
CA PHE A 66 -2.67 13.17 5.60
C PHE A 66 -1.19 13.52 5.56
N THR A 67 -0.54 13.44 6.72
CA THR A 67 0.85 13.86 6.86
C THR A 67 1.83 12.69 6.94
N HIS A 68 1.34 11.50 7.30
CA HIS A 68 2.19 10.32 7.49
C HIS A 68 1.46 9.06 7.02
N TYR A 69 2.22 8.10 6.48
CA TYR A 69 1.74 6.77 6.17
C TYR A 69 2.81 5.72 6.47
N ASN A 70 2.38 4.47 6.65
CA ASN A 70 3.24 3.31 6.82
C ASN A 70 2.73 2.18 5.91
N ILE A 71 3.61 1.60 5.09
CA ILE A 71 3.26 0.46 4.23
C ILE A 71 4.02 -0.77 4.69
N THR A 72 3.29 -1.86 4.93
CA THR A 72 3.85 -3.15 5.35
C THR A 72 3.41 -4.24 4.37
N HIS A 73 4.37 -4.93 3.75
CA HIS A 73 4.13 -5.96 2.72
C HIS A 73 4.08 -7.36 3.33
N THR A 74 3.09 -7.61 4.20
CA THR A 74 2.95 -8.88 4.94
C THR A 74 1.76 -9.73 4.51
N LEU A 75 0.94 -9.26 3.55
CA LEU A 75 -0.33 -9.87 3.18
C LEU A 75 -0.29 -10.50 1.77
N GLY A 76 0.71 -11.36 1.52
CA GLY A 76 0.92 -12.01 0.24
C GLY A 76 1.25 -10.99 -0.86
N LEU A 77 0.39 -10.87 -1.87
CA LEU A 77 0.54 -9.87 -2.95
C LEU A 77 0.09 -8.46 -2.54
N ARG A 78 -0.63 -8.34 -1.42
CA ARG A 78 -1.19 -7.08 -0.91
C ARG A 78 -0.32 -6.53 0.21
N SER A 79 -0.55 -5.25 0.48
CA SER A 79 0.13 -4.49 1.52
C SER A 79 -0.90 -3.99 2.52
N LEU A 80 -0.49 -3.88 3.78
CA LEU A 80 -1.19 -3.11 4.79
C LEU A 80 -0.69 -1.67 4.73
N ILE A 81 -1.57 -0.74 4.44
CA ILE A 81 -1.26 0.69 4.40
C ILE A 81 -2.00 1.37 5.55
N GLU A 82 -1.25 1.96 6.47
CA GLU A 82 -1.77 2.74 7.57
C GLU A 82 -1.54 4.22 7.27
N VAL A 83 -2.59 5.03 7.29
CA VAL A 83 -2.51 6.46 7.00
C VAL A 83 -2.97 7.25 8.21
N TYR A 84 -2.22 8.29 8.57
CA TYR A 84 -2.40 9.08 9.78
C TYR A 84 -2.60 10.56 9.43
N LEU A 85 -3.52 11.21 10.13
CA LEU A 85 -3.63 12.67 10.12
C LEU A 85 -2.35 13.29 10.68
#